data_AF-A0A820LB18-F1
#
_entry.id   AF-A0A820LB18-F1
#
_cell.length_a   1.000
_cell.length_b   1.000
_cell.length_c   1.000
_cell.angle_alpha   90.00
_cell.angle_beta   90.00
_cell.angle_gamma   90.00
#
_symmetry.space_group_name_H-M   'P 1'
#
loop_
_entity.id
_entity.type
_entity.pdbx_description
1 polymer ?
#
loop_
_entity_poly.entity_id
_entity_poly.type
_entity_poly.pdbx_seq_one_letter_code
_entity_poly.pdbx_strand_id
1 'polypeptide(L)' 'HGICPYYTSRLLIHDVQIILCPYNYLIDPRVRNSMQMSINNAIIIIDE' A
#
# COMPACT_ATOMS: atom_id res chain seq x y z
N HIS A 1 7.48 4.00 24.34
CA HIS A 1 7.80 3.34 23.07
C HIS A 1 6.94 3.95 21.97
N GLY A 2 7.53 4.79 21.12
CA GLY A 2 6.80 5.41 20.01
C GLY A 2 6.80 4.46 18.82
N ILE A 3 5.62 4.05 18.37
CA ILE A 3 5.47 3.28 17.14
C ILE A 3 5.24 4.27 16.00
N CYS A 4 5.97 4.13 14.91
CA CYS A 4 5.78 4.96 13.74
C CYS A 4 4.63 4.40 12.88
N PRO A 5 3.49 5.11 12.74
CA PRO A 5 2.34 4.60 12.01
C PRO A 5 2.66 4.20 10.57
N TYR A 6 3.58 4.93 9.92
CA TYR A 6 4.03 4.61 8.56
C TYR A 6 4.62 3.21 8.46
N TYR A 7 5.54 2.86 9.36
CA TYR A 7 6.17 1.53 9.35
C TYR A 7 5.19 0.44 9.80
N THR A 8 4.29 0.74 10.72
CA THR A 8 3.24 -0.21 11.14
C THR A 8 2.29 -0.53 10.01
N SER A 9 1.75 0.47 9.31
CA SER A 9 0.89 0.24 8.15
C SER A 9 1.61 -0.55 7.07
N ARG A 10 2.90 -0.28 6.85
CA ARG A 10 3.71 -1.01 5.87
C ARG A 10 3.87 -2.49 6.19
N LEU A 11 3.97 -2.86 7.47
CA LEU A 11 4.03 -4.26 7.89
C LEU A 11 2.67 -4.96 7.69
N LEU A 12 1.57 -4.26 7.97
CA LEU A 12 0.21 -4.82 7.90
C LEU A 12 -0.30 -5.06 6.47
N ILE A 13 0.31 -4.41 5.46
CA ILE A 13 -0.07 -4.55 4.05
C ILE A 13 -0.05 -6.01 3.56
N HIS A 14 0.81 -6.86 4.13
CA HIS A 14 0.91 -8.26 3.70
C HIS A 14 -0.23 -9.14 4.22
N ASP A 15 -0.89 -8.74 5.30
CA ASP A 15 -1.91 -9.55 5.99
C ASP A 15 -3.34 -9.02 5.79
N VAL A 16 -3.50 -7.85 5.17
CA VAL A 16 -4.80 -7.19 4.99
C VAL A 16 -5.48 -7.61 3.69
N GLN A 17 -6.82 -7.68 3.71
CA GLN A 17 -7.63 -8.07 2.55
C GLN A 17 -7.99 -6.90 1.63
N ILE A 18 -8.01 -5.68 2.17
CA ILE A 18 -8.41 -4.46 1.45
C ILE A 18 -7.42 -3.35 1.80
N ILE A 19 -6.94 -2.65 0.77
CA ILE A 19 -6.01 -1.53 0.92
C ILE A 19 -6.63 -0.30 0.28
N LEU A 20 -6.84 0.73 1.11
CA LEU A 20 -7.26 2.04 0.66
C LEU A 20 -6.02 2.92 0.54
N CYS A 21 -5.71 3.37 -0.67
CA CYS A 21 -4.54 4.21 -0.92
C CYS A 21 -4.79 5.20 -2.07
N PRO A 22 -4.09 6.35 -2.05
CA PRO A 22 -4.15 7.30 -3.15
C PRO A 22 -3.53 6.73 -4.44
N TYR A 23 -3.97 7.23 -5.59
CA TYR A 23 -3.57 6.74 -6.93
C TYR A 23 -2.05 6.76 -7.17
N ASN A 24 -1.33 7.70 -6.54
CA ASN A 24 0.12 7.82 -6.67
C ASN A 24 0.88 6.58 -6.16
N TYR A 25 0.30 5.78 -5.27
CA TYR A 25 0.91 4.54 -4.77
C TYR A 25 0.88 3.42 -5.82
N LEU A 26 -0.05 3.51 -6.78
CA LEU A 26 -0.13 2.62 -7.92
C LEU A 26 0.69 3.15 -9.11
N ILE A 27 0.64 4.46 -9.36
CA ILE A 27 1.15 5.09 -10.58
C ILE A 27 2.63 5.51 -10.50
N ASP A 28 3.09 6.14 -9.39
CA ASP A 28 4.49 6.59 -9.28
C ASP A 28 5.38 5.40 -8.89
N PRO A 29 6.34 4.97 -9.74
CA PRO A 29 7.21 3.84 -9.44
C PRO A 29 8.03 4.02 -8.17
N ARG A 30 8.41 5.25 -7.81
CA ARG A 30 9.22 5.53 -6.61
C ARG A 30 8.43 5.25 -5.34
N VAL A 31 7.18 5.70 -5.30
CA VAL A 31 6.28 5.51 -4.16
C VAL A 31 5.81 4.05 -4.09
N ARG A 32 5.52 3.44 -5.24
CA ARG A 32 5.17 2.03 -5.32
C ARG A 32 6.28 1.13 -4.77
N ASN A 33 7.53 1.39 -5.18
CA ASN A 33 8.69 0.63 -4.70
C ASN A 33 8.96 0.84 -3.20
N SER A 34 8.64 2.03 -2.67
CA SER A 34 8.78 2.29 -1.23
C SER A 34 7.69 1.61 -0.40
N MET A 35 6.52 1.32 -0.96
CA MET A 35 5.42 0.60 -0.28
C MET A 35 5.62 -0.92 -0.25
N GLN A 36 6.43 -1.51 -1.16
CA GLN A 36 6.67 -2.96 -1.26
C GLN A 36 5.38 -3.83 -1.33
N MET A 37 4.30 -3.26 -1.84
CA MET A 37 3.02 -3.93 -1.98
C MET A 37 2.96 -4.73 -3.29
N SER A 38 2.68 -6.02 -3.20
CA SER A 38 2.38 -6.86 -4.37
C SER A 38 0.93 -6.67 -4.78
N ILE A 39 0.67 -6.44 -6.06
CA ILE A 39 -0.69 -6.40 -6.63
C ILE A 39 -1.00 -7.65 -7.47
N ASN A 40 -0.12 -8.66 -7.42
CA ASN A 40 -0.32 -9.88 -8.16
C ASN A 40 -1.58 -10.57 -7.64
N ASN A 41 -2.50 -10.90 -8.55
CA ASN A 41 -3.79 -11.51 -8.21
C ASN A 41 -4.71 -10.63 -7.35
N ALA A 42 -4.51 -9.30 -7.37
CA ALA A 42 -5.38 -8.34 -6.70
C ALA A 42 -6.39 -7.72 -7.67
N ILE A 43 -7.57 -7.39 -7.17
CA ILE A 43 -8.57 -6.57 -7.90
C ILE A 43 -8.28 -5.10 -7.56
N ILE A 44 -8.10 -4.28 -8.59
CA ILE A 44 -7.87 -2.84 -8.43
C ILE A 44 -9.18 -2.12 -8.74
N ILE A 45 -9.65 -1.33 -7.77
CA ILE A 45 -10.78 -0.42 -7.93
C ILE A 45 -10.23 1.00 -7.91
N ILE A 46 -10.49 1.73 -8.98
CA ILE A 46 -10.18 3.16 -9.07
C ILE A 46 -11.49 3.90 -8.82
N ASP A 47 -11.49 4.70 -7.77
CA ASP A 47 -12.49 5.75 -7.57
C ASP A 47 -11.98 7.04 -8.24
N GLU A 48 -12.78 8.10 -8.35
CA GLU A 48 -12.34 9.37 -8.96
C GLU A 48 -11.26 10.12 -8.15
#